data_AF-A0A1C0VXD0-F1
#
_entry.id   AF-A0A1C0VXD0-F1
#
_cell.length_a   1.000
_cell.length_b   1.000
_cell.length_c   1.000
_cell.angle_alpha   90.00
_cell.angle_beta   90.00
_cell.angle_gamma   90.00
#
_symmetry.space_group_name_H-M   'P 1'
#
loop_
_entity.id
_entity.type
_entity.pdbx_description
1 polymer ?
#
loop_
_entity_poly.entity_id
_entity_poly.type
_entity_poly.pdbx_seq_one_letter_code
_entity_poly.pdbx_strand_id
1 'polypeptide(L)'
;MTQTTVGLQIPFQSLVDAITSLGVEEKRRLWEILESEISQIEEDLLESDPTVKAEIEEARLAYQTGDYQTIDQYIAHRSGKAQ
;
A
#
# COMPACT_ATOMS: atom_id res chain seq x y z
N MET A 1 11.45 -7.59 -32.13
CA MET A 1 11.32 -6.20 -32.60
C MET A 1 11.82 -5.31 -31.49
N THR A 2 12.84 -4.48 -31.73
CA THR A 2 13.42 -3.59 -30.71
C THR A 2 12.52 -2.38 -30.56
N GLN A 3 11.86 -2.24 -29.41
CA GLN A 3 11.04 -1.07 -29.10
C GLN A 3 11.99 0.08 -28.75
N THR A 4 12.14 1.03 -29.65
CA THR A 4 12.96 2.23 -29.44
C THR A 4 12.16 3.22 -28.62
N THR A 5 12.49 3.36 -27.34
CA THR A 5 11.85 4.35 -26.45
C THR A 5 12.54 5.70 -26.65
N VAL A 6 11.78 6.72 -27.07
CA VAL A 6 12.28 8.10 -27.21
C VAL A 6 11.84 8.90 -25.98
N GLY A 7 12.81 9.41 -25.21
CA GLY A 7 12.54 10.29 -24.07
C GLY A 7 12.09 11.67 -24.56
N LEU A 8 10.79 11.95 -24.48
CA LEU A 8 10.22 13.25 -24.83
C LEU A 8 10.15 14.13 -23.58
N GLN A 9 10.69 15.35 -23.69
CA GLN A 9 10.46 16.40 -22.70
C GLN A 9 9.18 17.13 -23.09
N ILE A 10 8.11 16.86 -22.35
CA ILE A 10 6.80 17.50 -22.55
C ILE A 10 6.57 18.44 -21.37
N PRO A 11 6.21 19.72 -21.61
CA PRO A 11 5.81 20.62 -20.53
C PRO A 11 4.63 20.01 -19.77
N PHE A 12 4.66 20.11 -18.43
CA PHE A 12 3.63 19.52 -17.59
C PHE A 12 2.22 19.98 -17.99
N GLN A 13 2.05 21.26 -18.32
CA GLN A 13 0.76 21.79 -18.76
C GLN A 13 0.24 21.12 -20.04
N SER A 14 1.13 20.86 -21.01
CA SER A 14 0.74 20.18 -22.25
C SER A 14 0.33 18.73 -22.00
N LEU A 15 0.95 18.06 -21.01
CA LEU A 15 0.52 16.73 -20.56
C LEU A 15 -0.86 16.78 -19.90
N VAL A 16 -1.12 17.77 -19.05
CA VAL A 16 -2.45 17.97 -18.44
C VAL A 16 -3.50 18.18 -19.52
N ASP A 17 -3.25 19.06 -20.48
CA ASP A 17 -4.18 19.34 -21.57
C ASP A 17 -4.47 18.07 -22.38
N ALA A 18 -3.44 17.27 -22.70
CA ALA A 18 -3.60 15.97 -23.36
C ALA A 18 -4.46 15.00 -22.54
N ILE A 19 -4.18 14.85 -21.24
CA ILE A 19 -4.96 14.00 -20.33
C ILE A 19 -6.43 14.46 -20.26
N THR A 20 -6.68 15.77 -20.22
CA THR A 20 -8.05 16.29 -20.16
C THR A 20 -8.85 15.99 -21.43
N SER A 21 -8.17 15.87 -22.58
CA SER A 21 -8.79 15.52 -23.86
C SER A 21 -9.09 14.03 -24.05
N LEU A 22 -8.55 13.15 -23.18
CA LEU A 22 -8.78 11.70 -23.26
C LEU A 22 -10.26 11.34 -23.06
N GLY A 23 -10.68 10.25 -23.71
CA GLY A 23 -11.97 9.61 -23.47
C GLY A 23 -12.04 9.00 -22.06
N VAL A 24 -13.26 8.67 -21.62
CA VAL A 24 -13.50 8.18 -20.25
C VAL A 24 -12.74 6.86 -19.98
N GLU A 25 -12.72 5.93 -20.92
CA GLU A 25 -12.02 4.65 -20.75
C GLU A 25 -10.51 4.80 -20.70
N GLU A 26 -9.95 5.73 -21.48
CA GLU A 26 -8.52 6.04 -21.46
C GLU A 26 -8.12 6.71 -20.15
N LYS A 27 -8.97 7.60 -19.64
CA LYS A 27 -8.79 8.21 -18.30
C LYS A 27 -8.85 7.17 -17.20
N ARG A 28 -9.79 6.22 -17.25
CA ARG A 28 -9.87 5.12 -16.29
C ARG A 28 -8.59 4.30 -16.30
N ARG A 29 -8.10 3.90 -17.47
CA ARG A 29 -6.86 3.15 -17.60
C ARG A 29 -5.65 3.93 -17.08
N LEU A 30 -5.56 5.23 -17.38
CA LEU A 30 -4.49 6.07 -16.85
C LEU A 30 -4.56 6.17 -15.33
N TRP A 31 -5.77 6.31 -14.77
CA TRP A 31 -5.96 6.33 -13.32
C TRP A 31 -5.51 5.04 -12.66
N GLU A 32 -5.86 3.86 -13.20
CA GLU A 32 -5.42 2.56 -12.67
C GLU A 32 -3.89 2.43 -12.63
N ILE A 33 -3.20 2.92 -13.67
CA ILE A 33 -1.73 2.92 -13.71
C ILE A 33 -1.16 3.82 -12.61
N LEU A 34 -1.66 5.06 -12.51
CA LEU A 34 -1.20 6.02 -11.50
C LEU A 34 -1.48 5.53 -10.08
N GLU A 35 -2.65 4.96 -9.83
CA GLU A 35 -3.03 4.39 -8.53
C GLU A 35 -2.04 3.29 -8.11
N SER A 36 -1.72 2.39 -9.04
CA SER A 36 -0.77 1.31 -8.80
C SER A 36 0.63 1.83 -8.48
N GLU A 37 1.13 2.81 -9.24
CA GLU A 37 2.46 3.39 -9.01
C GLU A 37 2.53 4.14 -7.68
N ILE A 38 1.50 4.93 -7.35
CA ILE A 38 1.46 5.67 -6.09
C ILE A 38 1.39 4.71 -4.90
N SER A 39 0.50 3.71 -4.96
CA SER A 39 0.34 2.72 -3.88
C SER A 39 1.64 1.97 -3.61
N GLN A 40 2.39 1.60 -4.66
CA GLN A 40 3.67 0.94 -4.51
C GLN A 40 4.71 1.84 -3.84
N ILE A 41 4.78 3.11 -4.23
CA ILE A 41 5.69 4.08 -3.59
C ILE A 41 5.33 4.28 -2.12
N GLU A 42 4.04 4.36 -1.80
CA GLU A 42 3.57 4.50 -0.42
C GLU A 42 3.92 3.26 0.42
N GLU A 43 3.76 2.05 -0.14
CA GLU A 43 4.17 0.80 0.52
C GLU A 43 5.68 0.77 0.78
N ASP A 44 6.50 1.12 -0.22
CA ASP A 44 7.97 1.21 -0.06
C ASP A 44 8.36 2.22 1.04
N LEU A 45 7.64 3.34 1.13
CA LEU A 45 7.85 4.35 2.17
C LEU A 45 7.45 3.82 3.55
N LEU A 46 6.29 3.16 3.67
CA LEU A 46 5.81 2.52 4.89
C LEU A 46 6.76 1.44 5.39
N GLU A 47 7.26 0.58 4.50
CA GLU A 47 8.26 -0.44 4.84
C GLU A 47 9.56 0.19 5.36
N SER A 48 9.90 1.39 4.90
CA SER A 48 11.09 2.11 5.33
C SER A 48 10.91 2.85 6.65
N ASP A 49 9.66 3.11 7.07
CA ASP A 49 9.30 3.92 8.23
C ASP A 49 9.82 3.29 9.55
N PRO A 50 10.54 4.06 10.38
CA PRO A 50 11.14 3.53 11.60
C PRO A 50 10.10 3.13 12.66
N THR A 51 8.93 3.78 12.68
CA THR A 51 7.81 3.46 13.58
C THR A 51 7.21 2.12 13.21
N VAL A 52 6.92 1.93 11.92
CA VAL A 52 6.40 0.65 11.39
C VAL A 52 7.38 -0.49 11.68
N LYS A 53 8.68 -0.27 11.47
CA LYS A 53 9.71 -1.27 11.81
C LYS A 53 9.74 -1.59 13.31
N ALA A 54 9.59 -0.58 14.17
CA ALA A 54 9.58 -0.77 15.61
C ALA A 54 8.36 -1.59 16.06
N GLU A 55 7.18 -1.29 15.52
CA GLU A 55 5.93 -2.04 15.79
C GLU A 55 6.04 -3.51 15.33
N ILE A 56 6.63 -3.76 14.15
CA ILE A 56 6.88 -5.13 13.66
C ILE A 56 7.80 -5.89 14.62
N GLU A 57 8.87 -5.26 15.10
CA GLU A 57 9.81 -5.91 16.00
C GLU A 57 9.21 -6.15 17.39
N GLU A 58 8.43 -5.21 17.91
CA GLU A 58 7.66 -5.38 19.14
C GLU A 58 6.70 -6.58 19.03
N ALA A 59 5.94 -6.67 17.93
CA ALA A 59 5.05 -7.80 17.69
C ALA A 59 5.81 -9.13 17.63
N ARG A 60 6.98 -9.17 16.97
CA ARG A 60 7.83 -10.38 16.92
C ARG A 60 8.33 -10.78 18.30
N LEU A 61 8.74 -9.82 19.11
CA LEU A 61 9.17 -10.06 20.49
C LEU A 61 8.03 -10.65 21.32
N ALA A 62 6.83 -10.05 21.23
CA ALA A 62 5.64 -10.55 21.92
C ALA A 62 5.30 -12.01 21.52
N TYR A 63 5.42 -12.36 20.23
CA TYR A 63 5.27 -13.74 19.79
C TYR A 63 6.33 -14.69 20.36
N GLN A 64 7.59 -14.27 20.41
CA GLN A 64 8.68 -15.10 20.93
C GLN A 64 8.57 -15.33 22.45
N THR A 65 8.13 -14.30 23.18
CA THR A 65 8.00 -14.38 24.65
C THR A 65 6.70 -15.04 25.09
N GLY A 66 5.79 -15.36 24.15
CA GLY A 66 4.49 -15.91 24.49
C GLY A 66 3.48 -14.87 24.98
N ASP A 67 3.77 -13.59 24.78
CA ASP A 67 2.90 -12.46 25.14
C ASP A 67 1.83 -12.24 24.07
N TYR A 68 1.00 -13.26 23.86
CA TYR A 68 -0.14 -13.21 22.97
C TYR A 68 -1.29 -14.03 23.54
N GLN A 69 -2.51 -13.61 23.21
CA GLN A 69 -3.71 -14.36 23.55
C GLN A 69 -4.12 -15.23 22.37
N THR A 70 -4.32 -16.53 22.61
CA THR A 70 -4.87 -17.42 21.58
C THR A 70 -6.38 -17.22 21.43
N ILE A 71 -6.92 -17.60 20.27
CA ILE A 71 -8.36 -17.49 20.03
C ILE A 71 -9.18 -18.32 21.03
N ASP A 72 -8.68 -19.49 21.43
CA ASP A 72 -9.31 -20.35 22.45
C ASP A 72 -9.30 -19.67 23.83
N GLN A 73 -8.19 -19.05 24.22
CA GLN A 73 -8.10 -18.27 25.45
C GLN A 73 -9.05 -17.06 25.43
N TYR A 74 -9.21 -16.41 24.29
CA TYR A 74 -10.17 -15.32 24.11
C TYR A 74 -11.62 -15.78 24.25
N ILE A 75 -11.98 -16.89 23.60
CA ILE A 75 -13.32 -17.48 23.69
C ILE A 75 -13.62 -17.91 25.14
N ALA A 76 -12.66 -18.53 25.84
CA ALA A 76 -12.81 -18.94 27.23
C ALA A 76 -12.99 -17.72 28.17
N HIS A 77 -12.16 -16.68 28.04
CA HIS A 77 -12.28 -15.45 28.84
C HIS A 77 -13.60 -14.71 28.59
N ARG A 78 -14.12 -14.72 27.36
CA ARG A 78 -15.40 -14.09 27.03
C ARG A 78 -16.59 -14.87 27.58
N SER A 79 -16.52 -16.20 27.57
CA SER A 79 -17.57 -17.09 28.09
C SER A 79 -17.65 -17.08 29.63
N GLY A 80 -16.51 -16.86 30.30
CA GLY A 80 -16.44 -16.74 31.77
C GLY A 80 -16.86 -15.37 32.32
N LYS A 81 -16.95 -14.32 31.51
CA LYS A 81 -17.44 -12.99 31.90
C LYS A 81 -18.97 -12.83 31.82
N ALA A 82 -19.69 -13.86 31.38
CA ALA A 82 -21.14 -13.85 31.22
C ALA A 82 -21.90 -14.42 32.45
N GLN A 83 -21.29 -14.43 33.64
CA GLN A 83 -21.91 -14.95 34.87
C GLN A 83 -21.82 -13.94 36.03
#